data_AF-A0A659R535-F1
#
_entry.id   AF-A0A659R535-F1
#
_cell.length_a   1.000
_cell.length_b   1.000
_cell.length_c   1.000
_cell.angle_alpha   90.00
_cell.angle_beta   90.00
_cell.angle_gamma   90.00
#
_symmetry.space_group_name_H-M   'P 1'
#
loop_
_entity.id
_entity.type
_entity.pdbx_description
1 polymer ?
#
loop_
_entity_poly.entity_id
_entity_poly.type
_entity_poly.pdbx_seq_one_letter_code
_entity_poly.pdbx_strand_id
1 'polypeptide(L)'
;GILTPMAAYELVSEIKKRFDVRLHLHCHATTGMAEMALLKAIEAGVDGVDTAISSMSATYGHPATEALVATLAGTQHDTGLDILKLESIAAYFREVRKKYHAFEGQLKGYDSRILVAQVPGGMLTNLESQLKQQNAADKLDQV
;
A
#
# COMPACT_ATOMS: atom_id res chain seq x y z
N GLY A 1 0.67 1.00 -6.09
CA GLY A 1 1.66 2.04 -5.80
C GLY A 1 2.69 2.08 -6.88
N ILE A 2 2.56 2.99 -7.85
CA ILE A 2 3.62 3.24 -8.83
C ILE A 2 4.47 4.47 -8.47
N LEU A 3 4.03 5.24 -7.47
CA LEU A 3 4.75 6.37 -6.94
C LEU A 3 6.07 5.90 -6.35
N THR A 4 7.18 6.32 -6.96
CA THR A 4 8.52 6.02 -6.45
C THR A 4 8.82 6.89 -5.23
N PRO A 5 9.73 6.47 -4.33
CA PRO A 5 10.03 7.24 -3.13
C PRO A 5 10.55 8.66 -3.41
N MET A 6 11.41 8.81 -4.42
CA MET A 6 11.94 10.13 -4.77
C MET A 6 10.85 11.03 -5.36
N ALA A 7 9.98 10.50 -6.21
CA ALA A 7 8.83 11.23 -6.72
C ALA A 7 7.85 11.62 -5.61
N ALA A 8 7.65 10.75 -4.60
CA ALA A 8 6.81 11.07 -3.44
C ALA A 8 7.34 12.28 -2.68
N TYR A 9 8.65 12.32 -2.39
CA TYR A 9 9.29 13.44 -1.71
C TYR A 9 9.13 14.75 -2.49
N GLU A 10 9.46 14.73 -3.79
CA GLU A 10 9.39 15.90 -4.66
C GLU A 10 7.95 16.42 -4.79
N LEU A 11 7.00 15.52 -5.07
CA LEU A 11 5.59 15.87 -5.26
C LEU A 11 5.00 16.51 -3.99
N VAL A 12 5.21 15.88 -2.83
CA VAL A 12 4.71 16.40 -1.55
C VAL A 12 5.35 17.75 -1.25
N SER A 13 6.67 17.87 -1.41
CA SER A 13 7.39 19.13 -1.17
C SER A 13 6.84 20.26 -2.04
N GLU A 14 6.60 20.01 -3.33
CA GLU A 14 6.09 21.03 -4.25
C GLU A 14 4.63 21.40 -3.98
N ILE A 15 3.79 20.44 -3.60
CA ILE A 15 2.40 20.73 -3.22
C ILE A 15 2.37 21.60 -1.96
N LYS A 16 3.11 21.23 -0.91
CA LYS A 16 3.13 21.97 0.37
C LYS A 16 3.74 23.37 0.25
N LYS A 17 4.62 23.62 -0.72
CA LYS A 17 5.14 24.96 -1.02
C LYS A 17 4.10 25.87 -1.70
N ARG A 18 3.25 25.31 -2.55
CA ARG A 18 2.35 26.09 -3.44
C ARG A 18 0.96 26.26 -2.87
N PHE A 19 0.52 25.33 -2.03
CA PHE A 19 -0.85 25.26 -1.54
C PHE A 19 -0.87 25.09 -0.03
N ASP A 20 -1.63 25.96 0.64
CA ASP A 20 -1.95 25.84 2.06
C ASP A 20 -3.16 24.90 2.25
N VAL A 21 -2.90 23.60 2.04
CA VAL A 21 -3.91 22.54 2.15
C VAL A 21 -3.36 21.36 2.94
N ARG A 22 -4.27 20.62 3.57
CA ARG A 22 -3.94 19.32 4.15
C ARG A 22 -3.77 18.30 3.03
N LEU A 23 -2.61 17.66 2.99
CA LEU A 23 -2.24 16.65 2.02
C LEU A 23 -2.22 15.27 2.68
N HIS A 24 -2.92 14.32 2.08
CA HIS A 24 -2.98 12.93 2.55
C HIS A 24 -2.53 12.00 1.42
N LEU A 25 -1.55 11.15 1.68
CA LEU A 25 -1.03 10.21 0.69
C LEU A 25 -1.61 8.80 0.85
N HIS A 26 -2.15 8.28 -0.25
CA HIS A 26 -2.68 6.92 -0.36
C HIS A 26 -1.81 6.11 -1.32
N CYS A 27 -1.31 4.95 -0.89
CA CYS A 27 -0.48 4.10 -1.75
C CYS A 27 -0.67 2.61 -1.45
N HIS A 28 -0.89 1.82 -2.50
CA HIS A 28 -0.93 0.35 -2.42
C HIS A 28 0.46 -0.27 -2.51
N ALA A 29 0.72 -1.29 -1.67
CA ALA A 29 2.01 -1.98 -1.48
C ALA A 29 2.36 -3.01 -2.55
N THR A 30 1.56 -3.12 -3.61
CA THR A 30 1.65 -4.21 -4.61
C THR A 30 3.00 -4.32 -5.28
N THR A 31 3.71 -3.20 -5.45
CA THR A 31 5.02 -3.14 -6.11
C THR A 31 6.21 -3.22 -5.15
N GLY A 32 5.96 -3.19 -3.83
CA GLY A 32 6.98 -3.12 -2.79
C GLY A 32 7.61 -1.74 -2.58
N MET A 33 7.10 -0.69 -3.24
CA MET A 33 7.63 0.68 -3.09
C MET A 33 6.85 1.54 -2.09
N ALA A 34 5.66 1.10 -1.66
CA ALA A 34 4.72 1.97 -0.95
C ALA A 34 5.26 2.43 0.40
N GLU A 35 5.86 1.54 1.18
CA GLU A 35 6.46 1.83 2.48
C GLU A 35 7.50 2.95 2.38
N MET A 36 8.42 2.83 1.40
CA MET A 36 9.45 3.82 1.14
C MET A 36 8.86 5.13 0.63
N ALA A 37 7.82 5.08 -0.20
CA ALA A 37 7.13 6.26 -0.70
C ALA A 37 6.39 7.01 0.42
N LEU A 38 5.73 6.29 1.33
CA LEU A 38 5.10 6.90 2.50
C LEU A 38 6.15 7.55 3.41
N LEU A 39 7.26 6.86 3.71
CA LEU A 39 8.34 7.44 4.51
C LEU A 39 8.89 8.74 3.88
N LYS A 40 9.15 8.73 2.58
CA LYS A 40 9.61 9.91 1.85
C LYS A 40 8.58 11.05 1.82
N ALA A 41 7.30 10.73 1.73
CA ALA A 41 6.24 11.73 1.83
C ALA A 41 6.16 12.36 3.24
N ILE A 42 6.36 11.56 4.29
CA ILE A 42 6.42 12.03 5.68
C ILE A 42 7.60 12.98 5.89
N GLU A 43 8.78 12.61 5.41
CA GLU A 43 9.96 13.49 5.44
C GLU A 43 9.72 14.81 4.68
N ALA A 44 8.91 14.79 3.62
CA ALA A 44 8.55 15.97 2.83
C ALA A 44 7.41 16.82 3.45
N GLY A 45 6.82 16.39 4.57
CA GLY A 45 5.79 17.14 5.29
C GLY A 45 4.34 16.85 4.86
N VAL A 46 4.05 15.63 4.40
CA VAL A 46 2.65 15.18 4.23
C VAL A 46 1.92 15.16 5.59
N ASP A 47 0.63 15.51 5.60
CA ASP A 47 -0.15 15.66 6.84
C ASP A 47 -0.85 14.35 7.27
N GLY A 48 -0.82 13.32 6.43
CA GLY A 48 -1.46 12.03 6.67
C GLY A 48 -1.10 11.01 5.62
N VAL A 49 -1.12 9.73 6.01
CA VAL A 49 -0.91 8.60 5.10
C VAL A 49 -1.88 7.47 5.42
N ASP A 50 -2.25 6.70 4.40
CA ASP A 50 -3.07 5.50 4.58
C ASP A 50 -2.21 4.25 4.82
N THR A 51 -2.59 3.49 5.84
CA THR A 51 -2.02 2.18 6.19
C THR A 51 -3.13 1.20 6.53
N ALA A 52 -2.80 -0.09 6.59
CA ALA A 52 -3.71 -1.13 7.04
C ALA A 52 -3.04 -1.94 8.16
N ILE A 53 -3.84 -2.49 9.08
CA ILE A 53 -3.31 -3.38 10.13
C ILE A 53 -2.59 -4.58 9.50
N SER A 54 -1.45 -4.99 10.05
CA SER A 54 -0.52 -5.94 9.42
C SER A 54 -1.15 -7.24 8.93
N SER A 55 -2.15 -7.77 9.66
CA SER A 55 -2.86 -8.99 9.27
C SER A 55 -3.70 -8.85 7.99
N MET A 56 -4.00 -7.61 7.58
CA MET A 56 -4.80 -7.24 6.41
C MET A 56 -4.05 -6.31 5.43
N SER A 57 -2.73 -6.15 5.61
CA SER A 57 -1.91 -5.24 4.82
C SER A 57 -1.14 -5.95 3.70
N ALA A 58 -0.29 -5.20 3.00
CA ALA A 58 0.59 -5.65 1.92
C ALA A 58 -0.15 -6.19 0.70
N THR A 59 0.59 -6.72 -0.29
CA THR A 59 0.05 -7.25 -1.56
C THR A 59 -0.84 -6.21 -2.26
N TYR A 60 -2.12 -6.49 -2.44
CA TYR A 60 -3.07 -5.55 -3.04
C TYR A 60 -3.50 -4.41 -2.09
N GLY A 61 -3.19 -4.51 -0.79
CA GLY A 61 -3.54 -3.52 0.22
C GLY A 61 -2.49 -2.42 0.43
N HIS A 62 -2.54 -1.81 1.60
CA HIS A 62 -1.64 -0.73 2.04
C HIS A 62 -0.43 -1.24 2.82
N PRO A 63 0.61 -0.42 3.03
CA PRO A 63 1.64 -0.67 4.02
C PRO A 63 1.07 -0.99 5.41
N ALA A 64 1.80 -1.82 6.17
CA ALA A 64 1.42 -2.19 7.53
C ALA A 64 1.52 -0.99 8.49
N THR A 65 0.45 -0.71 9.24
CA THR A 65 0.41 0.37 10.22
C THR A 65 1.51 0.21 11.27
N GLU A 66 1.68 -1.00 11.81
CA GLU A 66 2.64 -1.32 12.87
C GLU A 66 4.08 -1.07 12.42
N ALA A 67 4.42 -1.46 11.19
CA ALA A 67 5.75 -1.25 10.64
C ALA A 67 6.05 0.24 10.48
N LEU A 68 5.09 1.03 10.00
CA LEU A 68 5.26 2.47 9.87
C LEU A 68 5.38 3.16 11.23
N VAL A 69 4.50 2.80 12.20
CA VAL A 69 4.56 3.32 13.58
C VAL A 69 5.91 3.02 14.21
N ALA A 70 6.41 1.77 14.10
CA ALA A 70 7.72 1.39 14.62
C ALA A 70 8.86 2.16 13.93
N THR A 71 8.74 2.43 12.63
CA THR A 71 9.73 3.19 11.85
C THR A 71 9.82 4.65 12.32
N LEU A 72 8.70 5.26 12.69
CA LEU A 72 8.64 6.67 13.09
C LEU A 72 8.87 6.90 14.59
N ALA A 73 8.87 5.84 15.40
CA ALA A 73 9.04 5.92 16.84
C ALA A 73 10.37 6.62 17.21
N GLY A 74 10.29 7.62 18.09
CA GLY A 74 11.45 8.41 18.54
C GLY A 74 11.97 9.43 17.52
N THR A 75 11.32 9.57 16.36
CA THR A 75 11.63 10.63 15.38
C THR A 75 10.77 11.87 15.64
N GLN A 76 11.04 12.97 14.92
CA GLN A 76 10.16 14.15 14.92
C GLN A 76 8.75 13.87 14.35
N HIS A 77 8.55 12.72 13.71
CA HIS A 77 7.29 12.29 13.10
C HIS A 77 6.64 11.15 13.89
N ASP A 78 7.03 10.94 15.15
CA ASP A 78 6.42 9.92 16.01
C ASP A 78 4.89 10.08 16.04
N THR A 79 4.20 8.97 15.82
CA THR A 79 2.74 8.94 15.74
C THR A 79 2.07 8.95 17.12
N GLY A 80 2.80 8.59 18.18
CA GLY A 80 2.26 8.40 19.52
C GLY A 80 1.29 7.21 19.65
N LEU A 81 1.19 6.35 18.63
CA LEU A 81 0.34 5.17 18.65
C LEU A 81 0.97 4.04 19.48
N ASP A 82 0.14 3.39 20.29
CA ASP A 82 0.55 2.26 21.10
C ASP A 82 0.63 0.98 20.25
N ILE A 83 1.87 0.54 19.98
CA ILE A 83 2.14 -0.63 19.15
C ILE A 83 1.53 -1.92 19.72
N LEU A 84 1.41 -2.04 21.05
CA LEU A 84 0.83 -3.24 21.68
C LEU A 84 -0.69 -3.31 21.43
N LYS A 85 -1.36 -2.14 21.40
CA LYS A 85 -2.77 -2.08 21.02
C LYS A 85 -2.96 -2.42 19.54
N LEU A 86 -2.08 -1.95 18.66
CA LEU A 86 -2.12 -2.32 17.24
C LEU A 86 -1.96 -3.83 17.06
N GLU A 87 -0.98 -4.45 17.72
CA GLU A 87 -0.78 -5.90 17.70
C GLU A 87 -2.02 -6.68 18.16
N SER A 88 -2.76 -6.18 19.16
CA SER A 88 -4.03 -6.81 19.58
C SER A 88 -5.10 -6.78 18.49
N ILE A 89 -5.15 -5.70 17.71
CA ILE A 89 -6.06 -5.56 16.55
C ILE A 89 -5.61 -6.50 15.43
N ALA A 90 -4.31 -6.59 15.17
CA ALA A 90 -3.74 -7.49 14.19
C ALA A 90 -4.04 -8.96 14.52
N ALA A 91 -3.91 -9.34 15.80
CA ALA A 91 -4.25 -10.68 16.27
C ALA A 91 -5.73 -11.01 16.05
N TYR A 92 -6.62 -10.07 16.34
CA TYR A 92 -8.06 -10.24 16.06
C TYR A 92 -8.32 -10.46 14.56
N PHE A 93 -7.81 -9.58 13.69
CA PHE A 93 -8.06 -9.68 12.25
C PHE A 93 -7.38 -10.89 11.61
N ARG A 94 -6.27 -11.39 12.16
CA ARG A 94 -5.62 -12.63 11.73
C ARG A 94 -6.56 -13.83 11.86
N GLU A 95 -7.37 -13.89 12.92
CA GLU A 95 -8.40 -14.93 13.08
C GLU A 95 -9.62 -14.67 12.19
N VAL A 96 -10.03 -13.42 12.02
CA VAL A 96 -11.15 -13.06 11.12
C VAL A 96 -10.84 -13.44 9.68
N ARG A 97 -9.63 -13.14 9.18
CA ARG A 97 -9.20 -13.38 7.80
C ARG A 97 -9.35 -14.85 7.38
N LYS A 98 -9.13 -15.80 8.30
CA LYS A 98 -9.31 -17.25 8.04
C LYS A 98 -10.73 -17.59 7.58
N LYS A 99 -11.74 -16.87 8.06
CA LYS A 99 -13.15 -17.05 7.65
C LYS A 99 -13.37 -16.73 6.17
N TYR A 100 -12.50 -15.92 5.58
CA TYR A 100 -12.58 -15.43 4.20
C TYR A 100 -11.56 -16.09 3.27
N HIS A 101 -10.96 -17.23 3.66
CA HIS A 101 -9.93 -17.91 2.85
C HIS A 101 -10.36 -18.19 1.40
N ALA A 102 -11.66 -18.43 1.15
CA ALA A 102 -12.21 -18.66 -0.17
C ALA A 102 -12.13 -17.44 -1.12
N PHE A 103 -11.89 -16.24 -0.56
CA PHE A 103 -11.82 -14.96 -1.28
C PHE A 103 -10.41 -14.38 -1.33
N GLU A 104 -9.40 -15.12 -0.84
CA GLU A 104 -8.01 -14.65 -0.85
C GLU A 104 -7.46 -14.51 -2.28
N GLY A 105 -6.74 -13.42 -2.51
CA GLY A 105 -6.02 -13.20 -3.76
C GLY A 105 -4.84 -14.18 -3.92
N GLN A 106 -4.39 -14.38 -5.16
CA GLN A 106 -3.31 -15.33 -5.46
C GLN A 106 -1.90 -14.73 -5.30
N LEU A 107 -1.78 -13.40 -5.26
CA LEU A 107 -0.49 -12.72 -5.14
C LEU A 107 0.19 -13.05 -3.81
N LYS A 108 1.44 -13.49 -3.92
CA LYS A 108 2.35 -13.68 -2.79
C LYS A 108 3.54 -12.75 -2.98
N GLY A 109 3.75 -11.83 -2.04
CA GLY A 109 4.80 -10.82 -2.13
C GLY A 109 4.41 -9.66 -3.05
N TYR A 110 5.31 -9.30 -3.97
CA TYR A 110 5.19 -8.12 -4.83
C TYR A 110 5.00 -8.50 -6.30
N ASP A 111 4.28 -7.67 -7.04
CA ASP A 111 4.12 -7.77 -8.48
C ASP A 111 4.81 -6.59 -9.19
N SER A 112 6.01 -6.83 -9.69
CA SER A 112 6.80 -5.82 -10.40
C SER A 112 6.29 -5.55 -11.82
N ARG A 113 5.41 -6.40 -12.38
CA ARG A 113 4.83 -6.16 -13.72
C ARG A 113 4.01 -4.87 -13.74
N ILE A 114 3.41 -4.50 -12.62
CA ILE A 114 2.69 -3.23 -12.43
C ILE A 114 3.61 -2.01 -12.63
N LEU A 115 4.91 -2.13 -12.37
CA LEU A 115 5.85 -1.03 -12.64
C LEU A 115 6.01 -0.74 -14.14
N VAL A 116 5.88 -1.79 -14.96
CA VAL A 116 6.01 -1.71 -16.41
C VAL A 116 4.67 -1.36 -17.03
N ALA A 117 3.62 -2.08 -16.66
CA ALA A 117 2.29 -1.94 -17.25
C ALA A 117 1.52 -0.72 -16.73
N GLN A 118 1.90 -0.17 -15.57
CA GLN A 118 1.21 0.93 -14.87
C GLN A 118 -0.29 0.70 -14.62
N VAL A 119 -0.74 -0.56 -14.64
CA VAL A 119 -2.13 -0.93 -14.39
C VAL A 119 -2.40 -0.99 -12.87
N PRO A 120 -3.43 -0.30 -12.35
CA PRO A 120 -3.86 -0.42 -10.96
C PRO A 120 -4.17 -1.86 -10.56
N GLY A 121 -3.79 -2.25 -9.33
CA GLY A 121 -3.88 -3.65 -8.88
C GLY A 121 -5.28 -4.27 -8.97
N GLY A 122 -6.33 -3.50 -8.64
CA GLY A 122 -7.73 -3.96 -8.78
C GLY A 122 -8.21 -4.09 -10.23
N MET A 123 -7.60 -3.35 -11.16
CA MET A 123 -7.85 -3.54 -12.59
C MET A 123 -7.16 -4.80 -13.11
N LEU A 124 -5.99 -5.18 -12.57
CA LEU A 124 -5.30 -6.41 -12.95
C LEU A 124 -6.12 -7.66 -12.59
N THR A 125 -6.66 -7.72 -11.38
CA THR A 125 -7.54 -8.83 -10.95
C THR A 125 -8.83 -8.89 -11.75
N ASN A 126 -9.39 -7.74 -12.15
CA ASN A 126 -10.54 -7.69 -13.04
C ASN A 126 -10.20 -8.19 -14.45
N LEU A 127 -9.05 -7.77 -15.00
CA LEU A 127 -8.58 -8.20 -16.32
C LEU A 127 -8.31 -9.71 -16.34
N GLU A 128 -7.67 -10.26 -15.31
CA GLU A 128 -7.47 -11.71 -15.15
C GLU A 128 -8.81 -12.46 -15.10
N SER A 129 -9.80 -11.93 -14.39
CA SER A 129 -11.15 -12.52 -14.34
C SER A 129 -11.83 -12.46 -15.71
N GLN A 130 -11.70 -11.35 -16.44
CA GLN A 130 -12.27 -11.20 -17.79
C GLN A 130 -11.61 -12.14 -18.80
N LEU A 131 -10.29 -12.27 -18.78
CA LEU A 131 -9.56 -13.17 -19.66
C LEU A 131 -9.87 -14.64 -19.36
N LYS A 132 -10.06 -15.01 -18.09
CA LYS A 132 -10.55 -16.34 -17.71
C LYS A 132 -11.95 -16.62 -18.25
N GLN A 133 -12.88 -15.65 -18.16
CA GLN A 133 -14.22 -15.78 -18.75
C GLN A 133 -14.20 -15.93 -20.28
N GLN A 134 -13.17 -15.40 -20.93
CA GLN A 134 -12.99 -15.46 -22.39
C GLN A 134 -12.14 -16.65 -22.86
N ASN A 135 -11.77 -17.58 -21.97
CA ASN A 135 -10.81 -18.66 -22.27
C ASN A 135 -9.49 -18.16 -22.89
N ALA A 136 -9.05 -16.96 -22.50
CA ALA A 136 -7.86 -16.28 -23.04
C ALA A 136 -6.86 -15.94 -21.92
N ALA A 137 -6.84 -16.74 -20.84
CA ALA A 137 -5.97 -16.51 -19.68
C ALA A 137 -4.47 -16.54 -20.04
N ASP A 138 -4.11 -17.20 -21.14
CA ASP A 138 -2.76 -17.27 -21.72
C ASP A 138 -2.30 -15.94 -22.36
N LYS A 139 -3.22 -15.01 -22.61
CA LYS A 139 -2.92 -13.73 -23.28
C LYS A 139 -2.63 -12.58 -22.30
N LEU A 140 -2.55 -12.84 -21.00
CA LEU A 140 -2.37 -11.79 -19.98
C LEU A 140 -1.14 -10.91 -20.25
N ASP A 141 -0.05 -11.48 -20.77
CA ASP A 141 1.19 -10.75 -21.07
C ASP A 141 1.16 -9.99 -22.42
N GLN A 142 0.10 -10.15 -23.22
CA GLN A 142 -0.07 -9.51 -24.54
C GLN A 142 -0.99 -8.28 -24.51
N VAL A 143 -1.56 -7.96 -23.34
CA VAL A 143 -2.53 -6.87 -23.10
C VAL A 143 -1.97 -5.91 -22.07
#